data_AF-A0A7S3N569-F1
#
_entry.id   AF-A0A7S3N569-F1
#
_cell.length_a   1.000
_cell.length_b   1.000
_cell.length_c   1.000
_cell.angle_alpha   90.00
_cell.angle_beta   90.00
_cell.angle_gamma   90.00
#
_symmetry.space_group_name_H-M   'P 1'
#
loop_
_entity.id
_entity.type
_entity.pdbx_description
1 polymer ?
#
loop_
_entity_poly.entity_id
_entity_poly.type
_entity_poly.pdbx_seq_one_letter_code
_entity_poly.pdbx_strand_id
1 'polypeptide(L)'
;MNKNIGMVSYHQEEGYQKPYSESTGSRIDEEVKSIINKAYVETKELLESKKELIDNLAKTLLEKEVVTLPDLIKVLGERPWPMKEHIREYLEEIQERNKEEQEAAVAAQEAKAKEDDTDKEDDVAEKENDAAEKDDGDKSEDTKDSKK
;
A
#
# COMPACT_ATOMS: atom_id res chain seq x y z
N MET A 1 -25.65 0.02 27.07
CA MET A 1 -26.60 -0.31 28.17
C MET A 1 -26.96 -1.77 28.08
N ASN A 2 -27.01 -2.46 29.22
CA ASN A 2 -27.23 -3.90 29.26
C ASN A 2 -28.61 -4.24 29.86
N LYS A 3 -29.34 -5.16 29.22
CA LYS A 3 -30.68 -5.57 29.65
C LYS A 3 -30.66 -6.39 30.96
N ASN A 4 -29.58 -7.13 31.19
CA ASN A 4 -29.49 -8.09 32.31
C ASN A 4 -29.04 -7.44 33.63
N ILE A 5 -28.27 -6.34 33.54
CA ILE A 5 -27.81 -5.55 34.71
C ILE A 5 -28.76 -4.36 34.97
N GLY A 6 -29.44 -3.88 33.93
CA GLY A 6 -30.35 -2.74 34.01
C GLY A 6 -29.67 -1.38 33.87
N MET A 7 -30.42 -0.32 34.14
CA MET A 7 -29.96 1.08 34.07
C MET A 7 -29.35 1.51 35.40
N VAL A 8 -28.25 0.87 35.81
CA VAL A 8 -27.53 1.18 37.05
C VAL A 8 -26.10 1.59 36.72
N SER A 9 -25.61 2.63 37.40
CA SER A 9 -24.21 3.07 37.31
C SER A 9 -23.50 2.67 38.60
N TYR A 10 -22.41 1.91 38.47
CA TYR A 10 -21.53 1.58 39.59
C TYR A 10 -20.34 2.54 39.55
N HIS A 11 -20.30 3.49 40.49
CA HIS A 11 -19.15 4.39 40.62
C HIS A 11 -18.09 3.71 41.47
N GLN A 12 -16.91 3.47 40.89
CA GLN A 12 -15.76 2.99 41.64
C GLN A 12 -15.11 4.22 42.28
N GLU A 13 -15.41 4.48 43.56
CA GLU A 13 -14.61 5.44 44.35
C GLU A 13 -13.16 4.94 44.46
N GLU A 14 -12.22 5.82 44.83
CA GLU A 14 -10.78 5.53 45.00
C GLU A 14 -10.50 4.56 46.18
N GLY A 15 -11.14 3.40 46.16
CA GLY A 15 -11.00 2.30 47.10
C GLY A 15 -11.08 0.96 46.37
N TYR A 16 -10.39 -0.05 46.91
CA TYR A 16 -10.31 -1.39 46.33
C TYR A 16 -11.61 -2.20 46.44
N GLN A 17 -12.65 -1.65 47.08
CA GLN A 17 -13.89 -2.38 47.35
C GLN A 17 -14.93 -2.11 46.27
N LYS A 18 -15.39 -3.18 45.63
CA LYS A 18 -16.42 -3.11 44.60
C LYS A 18 -17.77 -2.73 45.23
N PRO A 19 -18.50 -1.72 44.70
CA PRO A 19 -19.78 -1.25 45.25
C PRO A 19 -20.96 -2.15 44.84
N TYR A 20 -20.75 -3.46 44.78
CA TYR A 20 -21.74 -4.45 44.39
C TYR A 20 -21.39 -5.83 44.95
N SER A 21 -22.39 -6.70 45.05
CA SER A 21 -22.20 -8.08 45.54
C SER A 21 -21.37 -8.92 44.57
N GLU A 22 -20.75 -9.99 45.06
CA GLU A 22 -20.03 -10.95 44.21
C GLU A 22 -20.93 -11.56 43.12
N SER A 23 -22.19 -11.85 43.45
CA SER A 23 -23.19 -12.32 42.47
C SER A 23 -23.42 -11.31 41.34
N THR A 24 -23.50 -10.02 41.68
CA THR A 24 -23.60 -8.94 40.69
C THR A 24 -22.30 -8.82 39.88
N GLY A 25 -21.14 -8.99 40.51
CA GLY A 25 -19.84 -9.00 39.83
C GLY A 25 -19.74 -10.09 38.78
N SER A 26 -20.11 -11.34 39.12
CA SER A 26 -20.14 -12.46 38.16
C SER A 26 -21.03 -12.15 36.96
N ARG A 27 -22.21 -11.56 37.19
CA ARG A 27 -23.12 -11.15 36.11
C ARG A 27 -22.50 -10.06 35.23
N ILE A 28 -21.80 -9.09 35.82
CA ILE A 28 -21.08 -8.05 35.06
C ILE A 28 -20.01 -8.69 34.18
N ASP A 29 -19.21 -9.60 34.73
CA ASP A 29 -18.12 -10.27 34.00
C ASP A 29 -18.65 -11.14 32.84
N GLU A 30 -19.76 -11.85 33.05
CA GLU A 30 -20.47 -12.62 32.01
C GLU A 30 -20.93 -11.71 30.86
N GLU A 31 -21.51 -10.56 31.18
CA GLU A 31 -21.97 -9.60 30.19
C GLU A 31 -20.83 -8.94 29.43
N VAL A 32 -19.74 -8.59 30.12
CA VAL A 32 -18.52 -8.07 29.47
C VAL A 32 -17.98 -9.10 28.48
N LYS A 33 -17.90 -10.37 28.89
CA LYS A 33 -17.46 -11.46 28.00
C LYS A 33 -18.39 -11.61 26.80
N SER A 34 -19.70 -11.52 27.00
CA SER A 34 -20.70 -11.56 25.93
C SER A 34 -20.50 -10.44 24.91
N ILE A 35 -20.30 -9.20 25.39
CA ILE A 35 -20.06 -8.03 24.54
C ILE A 35 -18.78 -8.20 23.72
N ILE A 36 -17.68 -8.63 24.35
CA ILE A 36 -16.40 -8.85 23.68
C ILE A 36 -16.54 -9.93 22.61
N ASN A 37 -17.17 -11.07 22.95
CA ASN A 37 -17.37 -12.16 22.00
C ASN A 37 -18.24 -11.73 20.82
N LYS A 38 -19.31 -10.97 21.06
CA LYS A 38 -20.16 -10.44 19.99
C LYS A 38 -19.37 -9.53 19.06
N ALA A 39 -18.64 -8.56 19.61
CA ALA A 39 -17.80 -7.65 18.82
C ALA A 39 -16.72 -8.41 18.03
N TYR A 40 -16.11 -9.44 18.62
CA TYR A 40 -15.15 -10.31 17.95
C TYR A 40 -15.77 -11.03 16.76
N VAL A 41 -16.93 -11.68 16.93
CA VAL A 41 -17.61 -12.40 15.86
C VAL A 41 -18.02 -11.45 14.74
N GLU A 42 -18.68 -10.34 15.06
CA GLU A 42 -19.10 -9.34 14.05
C GLU A 42 -17.89 -8.78 13.28
N THR A 43 -16.79 -8.48 13.98
CA THR A 43 -15.57 -7.98 13.33
C THR A 43 -14.94 -9.06 12.44
N LYS A 44 -14.87 -10.30 12.92
CA LYS A 44 -14.31 -11.42 12.16
C LYS A 44 -15.12 -11.67 10.88
N GLU A 45 -16.45 -11.72 10.97
CA GLU A 45 -17.34 -11.88 9.82
C GLU A 45 -17.19 -10.71 8.83
N LEU A 46 -17.07 -9.48 9.33
CA LEU A 46 -16.82 -8.31 8.50
C LEU A 46 -15.49 -8.39 7.74
N LEU A 47 -14.42 -8.85 8.40
CA LEU A 47 -13.11 -9.00 7.77
C LEU A 47 -13.10 -10.17 6.78
N GLU A 48 -13.75 -11.29 7.12
CA GLU A 48 -13.86 -12.47 6.23
C GLU A 48 -14.68 -12.14 4.97
N SER A 49 -15.79 -11.41 5.11
CA SER A 49 -16.60 -10.98 3.94
C SER A 49 -15.88 -10.01 3.01
N LYS A 50 -14.85 -9.31 3.51
CA LYS A 50 -14.03 -8.34 2.75
C LYS A 50 -12.60 -8.82 2.54
N LYS A 51 -12.37 -10.13 2.63
CA LYS A 51 -11.02 -10.73 2.56
C LYS A 51 -10.24 -10.30 1.31
N GLU A 52 -10.89 -10.26 0.15
CA GLU A 52 -10.24 -9.85 -1.11
C GLU A 52 -9.70 -8.42 -1.06
N LEU A 53 -10.46 -7.50 -0.46
CA LEU A 53 -10.04 -6.09 -0.30
C LEU A 53 -8.86 -5.98 0.66
N ILE A 54 -8.85 -6.78 1.72
CA ILE A 54 -7.74 -6.84 2.69
C ILE A 54 -6.49 -7.42 2.03
N ASP A 55 -6.63 -8.49 1.23
CA ASP A 55 -5.51 -9.10 0.50
C ASP A 55 -4.89 -8.11 -0.50
N ASN A 56 -5.72 -7.31 -1.18
CA ASN A 56 -5.23 -6.25 -2.07
C ASN A 56 -4.50 -5.15 -1.29
N LEU A 57 -5.06 -4.70 -0.17
CA LEU A 57 -4.41 -3.70 0.68
C LEU A 57 -3.07 -4.21 1.26
N ALA A 58 -3.00 -5.48 1.66
CA ALA A 58 -1.78 -6.10 2.13
C ALA A 58 -0.70 -6.15 1.05
N LYS A 59 -1.06 -6.50 -0.20
CA LYS A 59 -0.12 -6.43 -1.34
C LYS A 59 0.37 -5.00 -1.58
N THR A 60 -0.53 -4.02 -1.56
CA THR A 60 -0.15 -2.61 -1.71
C THR A 60 0.81 -2.17 -0.59
N LEU A 61 0.60 -2.60 0.65
CA LEU A 61 1.51 -2.31 1.77
C LEU A 61 2.88 -2.98 1.65
N LEU A 62 2.96 -4.14 0.98
CA LEU A 62 4.24 -4.79 0.68
C LEU A 62 5.03 -4.03 -0.39
N GLU A 63 4.35 -3.41 -1.35
CA GLU A 63 4.96 -2.58 -2.39
C GLU A 63 5.30 -1.16 -1.88
N LYS A 64 4.39 -0.58 -1.09
CA LYS A 64 4.49 0.74 -0.48
C LYS A 64 4.40 0.61 1.04
N GLU A 65 5.52 0.81 1.74
CA GLU A 65 5.61 0.74 3.21
C GLU A 65 4.60 1.67 3.93
N VAL A 66 4.18 2.74 3.26
CA VAL A 66 3.19 3.71 3.77
C VAL A 66 2.08 3.89 2.72
N VAL A 67 0.83 3.68 3.14
CA VAL A 67 -0.37 3.91 2.32
C VAL A 67 -1.07 5.18 2.78
N THR A 68 -1.33 6.08 1.85
CA THR A 68 -2.02 7.36 2.11
C THR A 68 -3.53 7.22 1.92
N LEU A 69 -4.30 8.22 2.37
CA LEU A 69 -5.76 8.22 2.26
C LEU A 69 -6.27 8.09 0.80
N PRO A 70 -5.69 8.77 -0.21
CA PRO A 70 -6.07 8.56 -1.61
C PRO A 70 -5.78 7.14 -2.11
N ASP A 71 -4.64 6.55 -1.71
CA ASP A 71 -4.29 5.18 -2.09
C ASP A 71 -5.25 4.17 -1.44
N LEU A 72 -5.69 4.42 -0.21
CA LEU A 72 -6.71 3.61 0.46
C LEU A 72 -8.05 3.63 -0.29
N ILE A 73 -8.47 4.79 -0.81
CA ILE A 73 -9.69 4.93 -1.62
C ILE A 73 -9.55 4.17 -2.94
N LYS A 74 -8.36 4.18 -3.58
CA LYS A 74 -8.12 3.39 -4.80
C LYS A 74 -8.27 1.88 -4.56
N VAL A 75 -7.82 1.38 -3.40
CA VAL A 75 -7.86 -0.06 -3.09
C VAL A 75 -9.22 -0.51 -2.56
N LEU A 76 -9.84 0.27 -1.67
CA LEU A 76 -11.08 -0.10 -0.96
C LEU A 76 -12.35 0.48 -1.60
N GLY A 77 -12.22 1.45 -2.51
CA GLY A 77 -13.33 2.21 -3.08
C GLY A 77 -13.74 3.42 -2.23
N GLU A 78 -14.79 4.10 -2.69
CA GLU A 78 -15.34 5.27 -1.99
C GLU A 78 -16.01 4.88 -0.67
N ARG A 79 -15.91 5.78 0.32
CA ARG A 79 -16.51 5.57 1.62
C ARG A 79 -18.04 5.69 1.52
N PRO A 80 -18.80 4.67 1.96
CA PRO A 80 -20.27 4.69 1.85
C PRO A 80 -20.96 5.65 2.84
N TRP A 81 -20.23 6.22 3.80
CA TRP A 81 -20.74 7.19 4.78
C TRP A 81 -20.09 8.56 4.54
N PRO A 82 -20.83 9.65 4.78
CA PRO A 82 -20.33 11.00 4.54
C PRO A 82 -19.05 11.26 5.34
N MET A 83 -18.04 11.75 4.64
CA MET A 83 -16.81 12.22 5.28
C MET A 83 -17.04 13.62 5.86
N LYS A 84 -16.25 13.99 6.87
CA LYS A 84 -16.27 15.37 7.35
C LYS A 84 -15.70 16.28 6.26
N GLU A 85 -16.25 17.48 6.13
CA GLU A 85 -15.94 18.40 5.02
C GLU A 85 -14.43 18.66 4.86
N HIS A 86 -13.73 18.99 5.94
CA HIS A 86 -12.28 19.21 5.93
C HIS A 86 -11.45 18.03 5.42
N ILE A 87 -11.95 16.78 5.55
CA ILE A 87 -11.23 15.61 5.05
C ILE A 87 -11.45 15.44 3.55
N ARG A 88 -12.65 15.83 3.05
CA ARG A 88 -12.93 15.85 1.62
C ARG A 88 -12.09 16.93 0.93
N GLU A 89 -12.08 18.15 1.44
CA GLU A 89 -11.26 19.25 0.91
C GLU A 89 -9.78 18.84 0.83
N TYR A 90 -9.24 18.24 1.90
CA TYR A 90 -7.87 17.72 1.90
C TYR A 90 -7.60 16.62 0.86
N LEU A 91 -8.58 15.75 0.60
CA LEU A 91 -8.47 14.71 -0.42
C LEU A 91 -8.42 15.30 -1.83
N GLU A 92 -9.25 16.30 -2.10
CA GLU A 92 -9.29 17.00 -3.39
C GLU A 92 -7.95 17.72 -3.64
N GLU A 93 -7.44 18.47 -2.66
CA GLU A 93 -6.14 19.15 -2.75
C GLU A 93 -4.96 18.19 -3.03
N ILE A 94 -4.94 17.02 -2.39
CA ILE A 94 -3.89 16.02 -2.64
C ILE A 94 -4.04 15.40 -4.02
N GLN A 95 -5.28 15.15 -4.47
CA GLN A 95 -5.52 14.60 -5.80
C GLN A 95 -5.09 15.56 -6.90
N GLU A 96 -5.39 16.85 -6.77
CA GLU A 96 -4.95 17.89 -7.70
C GLU A 96 -3.43 17.96 -7.77
N ARG A 97 -2.75 18.04 -6.61
CA ARG A 97 -1.28 18.08 -6.55
C ARG A 97 -0.63 16.84 -7.18
N ASN A 98 -1.13 15.66 -6.86
CA ASN A 98 -0.61 14.42 -7.44
C ASN A 98 -0.81 14.37 -8.96
N LYS A 99 -1.90 14.94 -9.47
CA LYS A 99 -2.18 15.02 -10.91
C LYS A 99 -1.22 15.97 -11.60
N GLU A 100 -0.99 17.15 -11.04
CA GLU A 100 -0.01 18.12 -11.54
C GLU A 100 1.42 17.55 -11.55
N GLU A 101 1.83 16.86 -10.48
CA GLU A 101 3.13 16.20 -10.38
C GLU A 101 3.30 15.09 -11.43
N GLN A 102 2.23 14.31 -11.70
CA GLN A 102 2.24 13.28 -12.73
C GLN A 102 2.31 13.86 -14.15
N GLU A 103 1.53 14.91 -14.45
CA GLU A 103 1.55 15.59 -15.74
C GLU A 103 2.91 16.23 -16.02
N ALA A 104 3.53 16.85 -15.02
CA ALA A 104 4.88 17.40 -15.11
C ALA A 104 5.96 16.32 -15.34
N ALA A 105 5.84 15.16 -14.66
CA ALA A 105 6.76 14.05 -14.83
C ALA A 105 6.66 13.40 -16.22
N VAL A 106 5.45 13.25 -16.76
CA VAL A 106 5.22 12.72 -18.11
C VAL A 106 5.76 13.67 -19.18
N ALA A 107 5.49 14.97 -19.06
CA ALA A 107 6.03 15.98 -19.99
C ALA A 107 7.58 16.01 -19.98
N ALA A 108 8.21 15.84 -18.80
CA ALA A 108 9.66 15.76 -18.67
C ALA A 108 10.25 14.45 -19.26
N GLN A 109 9.54 13.33 -19.17
CA GLN A 109 9.95 12.07 -19.80
C GLN A 109 9.79 12.11 -21.33
N GLU A 110 8.72 12.71 -21.85
CA GLU A 110 8.52 12.90 -23.29
C GLU A 110 9.53 13.87 -23.91
N ALA A 111 9.96 14.90 -23.17
CA ALA A 111 11.04 15.79 -23.60
C ALA A 111 12.39 15.04 -23.69
N LYS A 112 12.70 14.16 -22.72
CA LYS A 112 13.91 13.32 -22.75
C LYS A 112 13.90 12.25 -23.83
N ALA A 113 12.72 11.70 -24.17
CA ALA A 113 12.59 10.71 -25.24
C ALA A 113 12.77 11.32 -26.65
N LYS A 114 12.65 12.64 -26.81
CA LYS A 114 12.87 13.34 -28.08
C LYS A 114 14.33 13.77 -28.32
N GLU A 115 15.20 13.73 -27.30
CA GLU A 115 16.63 14.05 -27.44
C GLU A 115 17.49 12.82 -27.79
N ASP A 116 17.01 11.59 -27.56
CA ASP A 116 17.77 10.33 -27.79
C ASP A 116 17.59 9.74 -29.21
N ASP A 117 16.86 10.41 -30.11
CA ASP A 117 16.61 9.97 -31.51
C ASP A 117 17.40 10.76 -32.56
N THR A 118 18.27 11.70 -32.14
CA THR A 118 19.03 12.59 -33.07
C THR A 118 20.49 12.20 -33.36
N ASP A 119 21.05 11.15 -32.74
CA ASP A 119 22.47 10.75 -32.94
C ASP A 119 22.64 9.41 -33.70
N LYS A 120 21.77 9.11 -34.67
CA LYS A 120 21.93 7.94 -35.57
C LYS A 120 21.68 8.22 -37.05
N GLU A 121 22.04 9.40 -37.55
CA GLU A 121 22.23 9.62 -38.99
C GLU A 121 23.42 10.55 -39.19
N ASP A 122 24.64 9.99 -39.24
CA ASP A 122 25.77 10.48 -40.05
C ASP A 122 27.06 9.71 -39.70
N ASP A 123 27.19 8.46 -40.15
CA ASP A 123 28.51 7.90 -40.47
C ASP A 123 28.42 6.71 -41.44
N VAL A 124 28.05 6.98 -42.70
CA VAL A 124 28.34 6.05 -43.81
C VAL A 124 28.84 6.84 -45.02
N ALA A 125 30.04 6.45 -45.46
CA ALA A 125 30.67 6.67 -46.77
C ALA A 125 31.39 8.01 -46.99
N GLU A 126 32.72 8.00 -46.82
CA GLU A 126 33.66 7.82 -47.94
C GLU A 126 35.11 7.97 -47.44
N LYS A 127 35.91 6.91 -47.60
CA LYS A 127 37.34 6.98 -47.95
C LYS A 127 37.85 5.59 -48.30
N GLU A 128 37.80 5.29 -49.60
CA GLU A 128 38.78 4.41 -50.23
C GLU A 128 40.13 5.12 -50.26
N ASN A 129 41.20 4.43 -49.86
CA ASN A 129 42.47 4.40 -50.61
C ASN A 129 43.40 3.30 -50.06
N ASP A 130 43.66 2.33 -50.94
CA ASP A 130 44.89 1.59 -51.21
C ASP A 130 45.72 0.93 -50.08
N ALA A 131 45.58 -0.41 -50.07
CA ALA A 131 46.62 -1.40 -50.40
C ALA A 131 47.76 -1.78 -49.42
N ALA A 132 47.92 -3.10 -49.35
CA ALA A 132 49.04 -3.93 -48.87
C ALA A 132 49.27 -3.87 -47.34
N GLU A 133 49.26 -4.97 -46.60
CA GLU A 133 50.07 -6.18 -46.81
C GLU A 133 49.46 -7.33 -45.99
N LYS A 134 49.44 -8.55 -46.56
CA LYS A 134 49.18 -9.78 -45.82
C LYS A 134 50.49 -10.22 -45.17
N ASP A 135 50.46 -10.52 -43.87
CA ASP A 135 51.44 -11.43 -43.27
C ASP A 135 50.76 -12.32 -42.21
N ASP A 136 51.26 -13.55 -42.17
CA ASP A 136 50.68 -14.80 -41.71
C ASP A 136 50.86 -15.09 -40.21
N GLY A 137 49.99 -15.99 -39.71
CA GLY A 137 50.29 -16.92 -38.61
C GLY A 137 49.85 -16.45 -37.21
N ASP A 138 49.46 -17.31 -36.28
CA ASP A 138 49.30 -18.76 -36.19
C ASP A 138 48.53 -19.01 -34.85
N LYS A 139 47.74 -20.10 -34.81
CA LYS A 139 47.33 -20.98 -33.67
C LYS A 139 47.43 -20.45 -32.22
N SER A 140 46.54 -20.80 -31.26
CA SER A 140 45.79 -22.04 -31.01
C SER A 140 44.86 -21.83 -29.80
N GLU A 141 43.79 -22.62 -29.77
CA GLU A 141 43.19 -23.37 -28.63
C GLU A 141 43.63 -22.96 -27.20
N ASP A 142 42.71 -22.72 -26.27
CA ASP A 142 42.15 -23.86 -25.55
C ASP A 142 40.78 -23.63 -24.87
N THR A 143 40.17 -24.76 -24.58
CA THR A 143 38.77 -25.02 -24.28
C THR A 143 38.42 -25.04 -22.79
N LYS A 144 37.11 -24.85 -22.51
CA LYS A 144 36.35 -25.38 -21.34
C LYS A 144 36.80 -24.89 -19.94
N ASP A 145 36.00 -24.83 -18.89
CA ASP A 145 34.87 -25.64 -18.42
C ASP A 145 34.14 -24.75 -17.37
N SER A 146 32.84 -24.54 -17.51
CA SER A 146 31.80 -25.05 -16.62
C SER A 146 31.99 -24.91 -15.09
N LYS A 147 30.92 -24.37 -14.47
CA LYS A 147 30.35 -24.77 -13.18
C LYS A 147 30.89 -24.13 -11.90
N LYS A 148 30.10 -23.21 -11.34
CA LYS A 148 29.51 -23.43 -10.01
C LYS A 148 28.16 -22.73 -9.90
#